data_AF-A0A4Y1ZTM5-F1
#
_entry.id   AF-A0A4Y1ZTM5-F1
#
_cell.length_a   1.000
_cell.length_b   1.000
_cell.length_c   1.000
_cell.angle_alpha   90.00
_cell.angle_beta   90.00
_cell.angle_gamma   90.00
#
_symmetry.space_group_name_H-M   'P 1'
#
loop_
_entity.id
_entity.type
_entity.pdbx_description
1 polymer ?
#
loop_
_entity_poly.entity_id
_entity_poly.type
_entity_poly.pdbx_seq_one_letter_code
_entity_poly.pdbx_strand_id
1 'polypeptide(L)' 'CSAMNDPELYCKANPFQVRDASQILGVYKKRMSPDDADIVLDIGCGTGDVTTGILGPSLGRFELLLGVGAHFFIGHFMSM' A
#
# COMPACT_ATOMS: atom_id res chain seq x y z
N CYS A 1 0.79 1.93 24.87
CA CYS A 1 0.46 1.52 23.49
C CYS A 1 -0.48 2.54 22.87
N SER A 2 0.06 3.59 22.24
CA SER A 2 -0.71 4.73 21.73
C SER A 2 -0.24 5.23 20.35
N ALA A 3 0.81 4.62 19.79
CA ALA A 3 1.46 5.11 18.57
C ALA A 3 0.67 4.84 17.27
N MET A 4 -0.25 3.87 17.25
CA MET A 4 -1.01 3.51 16.04
C MET A 4 -2.24 4.41 15.80
N ASN A 5 -2.66 5.20 16.78
CA ASN A 5 -3.85 6.06 16.69
C ASN A 5 -3.55 7.52 16.32
N ASP A 6 -2.29 7.83 16.02
CA ASP A 6 -1.87 9.17 15.57
C ASP A 6 -1.50 9.08 14.07
N PRO A 7 -2.38 9.56 13.17
CA PRO A 7 -2.14 9.53 11.73
C PRO A 7 -0.90 10.31 11.34
N GLU A 8 -0.65 11.48 11.95
CA GLU A 8 0.48 12.33 11.62
C GLU A 8 1.81 11.69 12.04
N LEU A 9 1.80 10.98 13.16
CA LEU A 9 2.96 10.19 13.61
C LEU A 9 3.19 8.99 12.68
N TYR A 10 2.13 8.30 12.23
CA TYR A 10 2.25 7.17 11.31
C TYR A 10 2.82 7.57 9.95
N CYS A 11 2.44 8.74 9.41
CA CYS A 11 3.02 9.28 8.18
C CYS A 11 4.55 9.49 8.30
N LYS A 12 5.06 9.77 9.51
CA LYS A 12 6.48 10.06 9.78
C LYS A 12 7.28 8.87 10.34
N ALA A 13 6.59 7.89 10.93
CA ALA A 13 7.19 6.75 11.65
C ALA A 13 6.82 5.40 11.00
N ASN A 14 6.91 5.33 9.67
CA ASN A 14 6.71 4.10 8.90
C ASN A 14 7.97 3.48 8.22
N PRO A 15 9.23 3.85 8.54
CA PRO A 15 10.38 3.40 7.73
C PRO A 15 10.61 1.88 7.80
N PHE A 16 10.24 1.23 8.91
CA PHE A 16 10.33 -0.22 9.02
C PHE A 16 9.28 -0.93 8.17
N GLN A 17 8.04 -0.44 8.19
CA GLN A 17 6.96 -0.94 7.33
C GLN A 17 7.33 -0.79 5.86
N VAL A 18 7.89 0.36 5.47
CA VAL A 18 8.35 0.59 4.10
C VAL A 18 9.43 -0.40 3.68
N ARG A 19 10.46 -0.57 4.52
CA ARG A 19 11.56 -1.50 4.25
C ARG A 19 11.06 -2.93 4.09
N ASP A 20 10.28 -3.41 5.05
CA ASP A 20 9.86 -4.81 5.12
C ASP A 20 8.86 -5.14 4.00
N ALA A 21 7.91 -4.23 3.72
CA ALA A 21 6.98 -4.39 2.60
C ALA A 21 7.71 -4.39 1.24
N SER A 22 8.67 -3.49 1.03
CA SER A 22 9.48 -3.45 -0.20
C SER A 22 10.27 -4.74 -0.41
N GLN A 23 10.86 -5.29 0.66
CA GLN A 23 11.59 -6.54 0.60
C GLN A 23 10.68 -7.72 0.18
N ILE A 24 9.52 -7.85 0.81
CA ILE A 24 8.56 -8.91 0.49
C ILE A 24 8.01 -8.75 -0.93
N LEU A 25 7.65 -7.54 -1.34
CA LEU A 25 7.22 -7.27 -2.72
C LEU A 25 8.29 -7.68 -3.74
N GLY A 26 9.58 -7.38 -3.47
CA GLY A 26 10.68 -7.83 -4.33
C GLY A 26 10.77 -9.35 -4.50
N VAL A 27 10.43 -10.11 -3.46
CA VAL A 27 10.41 -11.59 -3.49
C VAL A 27 9.21 -12.12 -4.28
N TYR A 28 8.02 -11.56 -4.04
CA TYR A 28 6.77 -12.11 -4.56
C TYR A 28 6.32 -11.51 -5.89
N LYS A 29 6.78 -10.31 -6.28
CA LYS A 29 6.43 -9.69 -7.57
C LYS A 29 6.66 -10.62 -8.75
N LYS A 30 7.78 -11.34 -8.75
CA LYS A 30 8.15 -12.30 -9.80
C LYS A 30 7.19 -13.48 -9.92
N ARG A 31 6.38 -13.73 -8.90
CA ARG A 31 5.38 -14.81 -8.85
C ARG A 31 3.96 -14.32 -9.16
N MET A 32 3.71 -13.02 -8.98
CA MET A 32 2.39 -12.42 -9.18
C MET A 32 2.10 -12.07 -10.65
N SER A 33 3.14 -11.82 -11.46
CA SER A 33 3.01 -11.44 -12.88
C SER A 33 1.93 -10.38 -13.14
N PRO A 34 2.04 -9.19 -12.49
CA PRO A 34 0.99 -8.17 -12.55
C PRO A 34 0.72 -7.66 -13.96
N ASP A 35 -0.55 -7.37 -14.24
CA ASP A 35 -1.09 -6.85 -15.50
C ASP A 35 -1.81 -5.51 -15.30
N ASP A 36 -1.95 -4.75 -16.39
CA ASP A 36 -2.58 -3.43 -16.38
C ASP A 36 -4.08 -3.48 -16.00
N ALA A 37 -4.72 -4.65 -16.13
CA ALA A 37 -6.12 -4.91 -15.77
C ALA A 37 -6.29 -5.42 -14.31
N ASP A 38 -5.20 -5.53 -13.54
CA ASP A 38 -5.29 -6.07 -12.19
C ASP A 38 -5.95 -5.09 -11.22
N ILE A 39 -6.73 -5.64 -10.28
CA ILE A 39 -7.27 -4.91 -9.14
C ILE A 39 -6.46 -5.30 -7.91
N VAL A 40 -5.83 -4.30 -7.28
CA VAL A 40 -5.02 -4.47 -6.08
C VAL A 40 -5.85 -4.13 -4.84
N LEU A 41 -5.88 -5.03 -3.87
CA LEU A 41 -6.55 -4.83 -2.58
C LEU A 41 -5.52 -4.78 -1.45
N ASP A 42 -5.41 -3.63 -0.77
CA ASP A 42 -4.56 -3.45 0.39
C ASP A 42 -5.41 -3.46 1.68
N ILE A 43 -5.18 -4.47 2.54
CA ILE A 43 -5.88 -4.65 3.80
C ILE A 43 -4.98 -4.16 4.94
N GLY A 44 -5.46 -3.17 5.69
CA GLY A 44 -4.68 -2.50 6.73
C GLY A 44 -3.89 -1.29 6.22
N CYS A 45 -4.39 -0.59 5.19
CA CYS A 45 -3.69 0.50 4.51
C CYS A 45 -3.36 1.74 5.39
N GLY A 46 -3.92 1.84 6.60
CA GLY A 46 -3.72 2.99 7.47
C GLY A 46 -4.23 4.28 6.82
N THR A 47 -3.36 5.27 6.65
CA THR A 47 -3.64 6.52 5.92
C THR A 47 -3.48 6.41 4.40
N GLY A 48 -2.91 5.31 3.89
CA GLY A 48 -2.69 5.07 2.46
C GLY A 48 -1.36 5.62 1.90
N ASP A 49 -0.58 6.39 2.67
CA ASP A 49 0.68 6.99 2.20
C ASP A 49 1.75 5.92 1.90
N VAL A 50 1.86 4.93 2.78
CA VAL A 50 2.78 3.80 2.63
C VAL A 50 2.37 2.95 1.42
N THR A 51 1.06 2.73 1.27
CA THR A 51 0.46 1.95 0.18
C THR A 51 0.80 2.55 -1.18
N THR A 52 0.54 3.85 -1.38
CA THR A 52 0.80 4.51 -2.67
C THR A 52 2.30 4.67 -2.95
N GLY A 53 3.11 4.95 -1.93
CA GLY A 53 4.56 5.11 -2.05
C GLY A 53 5.31 3.82 -2.39
N ILE A 54 4.77 2.66 -2.04
CA ILE A 54 5.43 1.36 -2.28
C ILE A 54 4.81 0.63 -3.48
N LEU A 55 3.48 0.53 -3.54
CA LEU A 55 2.81 -0.33 -4.53
C LEU A 55 2.99 0.19 -5.95
N GLY A 56 2.92 1.51 -6.18
CA GLY A 56 3.10 2.08 -7.52
C GLY A 56 4.44 1.71 -8.15
N PRO A 57 5.59 2.04 -7.50
CA PRO A 57 6.91 1.67 -8.01
C PRO A 57 7.13 0.14 -8.06
N SER A 58 6.53 -0.60 -7.12
CA SER A 58 6.83 -2.02 -6.95
C SER A 58 6.00 -2.93 -7.85
N LEU A 59 4.69 -2.70 -8.03
CA LEU A 59 3.84 -3.57 -8.83
C LEU A 59 3.79 -3.16 -10.30
N GLY A 60 4.02 -1.88 -10.61
CA GLY A 60 3.87 -1.35 -11.96
C GLY A 60 2.47 -0.78 -12.15
N ARG A 61 1.89 -0.97 -13.34
CA ARG A 61 0.54 -0.52 -13.66
C ARG A 61 -0.49 -1.55 -13.21
N PHE A 62 -1.66 -1.07 -12.83
CA PHE A 62 -2.84 -1.82 -12.42
C PHE A 62 -4.06 -0.92 -12.65
N GLU A 63 -5.24 -1.50 -12.80
CA GLU A 63 -6.46 -0.76 -13.13
C GLU A 63 -6.96 0.02 -11.90
N LEU A 64 -6.91 -0.62 -10.73
CA LEU A 64 -7.53 -0.08 -9.52
C LEU A 64 -6.80 -0.53 -8.26
N LEU A 65 -6.63 0.39 -7.32
CA LEU A 65 -6.12 0.13 -5.97
C LEU A 65 -7.19 0.45 -4.93
N LEU A 66 -7.59 -0.56 -4.17
CA LEU A 66 -8.56 -0.47 -3.09
C LEU A 66 -7.86 -0.58 -1.74
N GLY A 67 -7.95 0.46 -0.91
CA GLY A 67 -7.46 0.43 0.47
C GLY A 67 -8.59 0.16 1.47
N VAL A 68 -8.40 -0.83 2.34
CA VAL A 68 -9.33 -1.17 3.43
C VAL A 68 -8.63 -0.94 4.77
N GLY A 69 -9.18 -0.06 5.61
CA GLY A 69 -8.68 0.21 6.96
C GLY A 69 -9.75 0.01 8.03
N ALA A 70 -9.34 -0.01 9.30
CA ALA A 70 -10.23 -0.29 10.45
C ALA A 70 -11.37 0.73 10.64
N HIS A 71 -11.26 1.93 10.05
CA HIS A 71 -12.26 3.00 10.19
C HIS A 71 -12.83 3.53 8.87
N PHE A 72 -12.26 3.21 7.70
CA PHE A 72 -12.72 3.73 6.41
C PHE A 72 -12.31 2.81 5.24
N PHE A 73 -13.16 2.73 4.21
CA PHE A 73 -12.73 2.38 2.86
C PHE A 73 -12.03 3.61 2.27
N ILE A 74 -10.74 3.48 1.94
CA ILE A 74 -10.02 4.50 1.16
C ILE A 74 -9.98 3.98 -0.28
N GLY A 75 -10.99 4.35 -1.07
CA GLY A 75 -10.92 4.19 -2.52
C GLY A 75 -9.99 5.27 -3.06
N HIS A 76 -8.78 4.90 -3.44
CA HIS A 76 -7.88 5.81 -4.15
C HIS A 76 -7.91 5.46 -5.64
N PHE A 77 -8.61 6.29 -6.42
CA PHE A 77 -8.63 6.20 -7.87
C PHE A 77 -7.31 6.76 -8.41
N MET A 78 -6.31 5.91 -8.58
CA MET A 78 -5.13 6.26 -9.38
C MET A 78 -5.46 5.95 -10.84
N SER A 79 -6.15 6.86 -11.53
CA SER A 79 -6.17 6.85 -13.00
C SER A 79 -4.84 7.42 -13.47
N MET A 80 -4.03 6.61 -14.15
CA MET A 80 -3.00 7.10 -15.07
C MET A 80 -3.53 7.04 -16.50
#